data_AF-A6DKX9-F1
#
_entry.id   AF-A6DKX9-F1
#
_cell.length_a   1.000
_cell.length_b   1.000
_cell.length_c   1.000
_cell.angle_alpha   90.00
_cell.angle_beta   90.00
_cell.angle_gamma   90.00
#
_symmetry.space_group_name_H-M   'P 1'
#
loop_
_entity.id
_entity.type
_entity.pdbx_description
1 polymer ?
#
loop_
_entity_poly.entity_id
_entity_poly.type
_entity_poly.pdbx_seq_one_letter_code
_entity_poly.pdbx_strand_id
1 'polypeptide(L)'
;MLMKKLLTAGIIGLTAITTNQTAQAHCEVPCGIYDDGARVIQMLEDTKTTAKASKMIAELAGKTDAQSANQLSRWVTNKETHAQNVIETISHYFLTQRVKASQKDYKDRLAKHHAIMVAAMKVKQNADGKYSEELTKAIMAIVPYYHVHLEHSH
;
A
#
# COMPACT_ATOMS: atom_id res chain seq x y z
N MET A 1 48.59 -36.12 -31.97
CA MET A 1 47.23 -35.56 -31.82
C MET A 1 47.08 -35.14 -30.37
N LEU A 2 47.57 -33.97 -29.96
CA LEU A 2 46.87 -32.67 -29.97
C LEU A 2 45.42 -32.77 -29.48
N MET A 3 45.20 -32.57 -28.18
CA MET A 3 43.97 -31.96 -27.67
C MET A 3 44.37 -30.73 -26.87
N LYS A 4 44.27 -29.57 -27.53
CA LYS A 4 44.51 -28.24 -26.98
C LYS A 4 43.54 -27.98 -25.83
N LYS A 5 44.05 -27.70 -24.64
CA LYS A 5 43.27 -27.05 -23.58
C LYS A 5 42.89 -25.66 -24.09
N LEU A 6 41.62 -25.45 -24.44
CA LEU A 6 41.10 -24.11 -24.71
C LEU A 6 41.07 -23.34 -23.38
N LEU A 7 41.93 -22.34 -23.28
CA LEU A 7 41.75 -21.23 -22.35
C LEU A 7 40.59 -20.38 -22.88
N THR A 8 39.38 -20.61 -22.35
CA THR A 8 38.28 -19.67 -22.50
C THR A 8 38.52 -18.48 -21.57
N ALA A 9 38.91 -17.37 -22.19
CA ALA A 9 39.03 -16.07 -21.55
C ALA A 9 37.70 -15.68 -20.86
N GLY A 10 37.80 -15.20 -19.62
CA GLY A 10 36.67 -14.79 -18.81
C GLY A 10 35.91 -13.64 -19.46
N ILE A 11 34.63 -13.87 -19.74
CA ILE A 11 33.67 -12.82 -20.02
C ILE A 11 33.35 -12.17 -18.68
N ILE A 12 33.93 -10.98 -18.43
CA ILE A 12 33.49 -10.11 -17.34
C ILE A 12 32.10 -9.61 -17.74
N GLY A 13 31.07 -10.29 -17.26
CA GLY A 13 29.68 -9.87 -17.43
C GLY A 13 29.47 -8.55 -16.72
N LEU A 14 29.26 -7.48 -17.50
CA LEU A 14 28.78 -6.20 -17.03
C LEU A 14 27.35 -6.39 -16.51
N THR A 15 27.22 -6.69 -15.21
CA THR A 15 25.93 -6.73 -14.53
C THR A 15 25.45 -5.30 -14.39
N ALA A 16 24.53 -4.90 -15.26
CA ALA A 16 23.77 -3.67 -15.09
C ALA A 16 22.99 -3.78 -13.78
N ILE A 17 23.48 -3.11 -12.73
CA ILE A 17 22.74 -2.90 -11.50
C ILE A 17 21.59 -1.96 -11.87
N THR A 18 20.45 -2.53 -12.22
CA THR A 18 19.19 -1.79 -12.27
C THR A 18 18.85 -1.44 -10.83
N THR A 19 19.21 -0.23 -10.42
CA THR A 19 18.65 0.35 -9.21
C THR A 19 17.14 0.46 -9.45
N ASN A 20 16.36 -0.34 -8.71
CA ASN A 20 14.93 -0.09 -8.61
C ASN A 20 14.79 1.32 -8.05
N GLN A 21 14.41 2.27 -8.90
CA GLN A 21 14.00 3.59 -8.45
C GLN A 21 12.82 3.36 -7.53
N THR A 22 13.05 3.48 -6.22
CA THR A 22 11.98 3.76 -5.29
C THR A 22 11.38 5.07 -5.75
N ALA A 23 10.20 5.02 -6.37
CA ALA A 23 9.40 6.19 -6.64
C ALA A 23 8.81 6.71 -5.30
N GLN A 24 9.70 7.09 -4.38
CA GLN A 24 9.41 7.96 -3.26
C GLN A 24 9.70 9.38 -3.72
N ALA A 25 8.66 10.03 -4.22
CA ALA A 25 8.26 11.37 -3.79
C ALA A 25 7.15 11.84 -4.73
N HIS A 26 5.95 12.01 -4.19
CA HIS A 26 5.11 13.10 -4.69
C HIS A 26 5.76 14.36 -4.13
N CYS A 27 6.67 14.97 -4.86
CA CYS A 27 7.53 16.08 -4.39
C CYS A 27 6.77 17.33 -3.91
N GLU A 28 5.43 17.32 -3.86
CA GLU A 28 4.53 18.47 -3.64
C GLU A 28 4.78 19.66 -4.58
N VAL A 29 5.72 19.51 -5.51
CA VAL A 29 5.94 20.37 -6.66
C VAL A 29 4.78 20.15 -7.63
N PRO A 30 4.19 21.21 -8.21
CA PRO A 30 3.10 21.10 -9.18
C PRO A 30 3.61 20.58 -10.53
N CYS A 31 4.10 19.34 -10.56
CA CYS A 31 4.66 18.69 -11.74
C CYS A 31 3.59 18.18 -12.72
N GLY A 32 2.32 18.10 -12.28
CA GLY A 32 1.21 17.65 -13.12
C GLY A 32 1.18 16.15 -13.40
N ILE A 33 2.08 15.37 -12.81
CA ILE A 33 2.19 13.92 -13.02
C ILE A 33 1.35 13.21 -11.96
N TYR A 34 0.25 12.61 -12.40
CA TYR A 34 -0.69 11.90 -11.52
C TYR A 34 -1.04 10.54 -12.09
N ASP A 35 -1.13 9.55 -11.21
CA ASP A 35 -1.69 8.23 -11.49
C ASP A 35 -2.62 7.87 -10.32
N ASP A 36 -3.82 8.48 -10.35
CA ASP A 36 -4.82 8.34 -9.30
C ASP A 36 -5.26 6.86 -9.16
N GLY A 37 -5.33 6.13 -10.27
CA GLY A 37 -5.70 4.72 -10.33
C GLY A 37 -4.69 3.84 -9.61
N ALA A 38 -3.39 4.01 -9.88
CA ALA A 38 -2.34 3.27 -9.18
C ALA A 38 -2.36 3.53 -7.66
N ARG A 39 -2.68 4.76 -7.22
CA ARG A 39 -2.79 5.04 -5.77
C ARG A 39 -3.98 4.35 -5.13
N VAL A 40 -5.12 4.28 -5.81
CA VAL A 40 -6.27 3.50 -5.31
C VAL A 40 -5.93 2.02 -5.23
N ILE A 41 -5.31 1.44 -6.26
CA ILE A 41 -4.89 0.03 -6.27
C ILE A 41 -3.92 -0.24 -5.12
N GLN A 42 -2.91 0.62 -4.93
CA GLN A 42 -1.95 0.51 -3.83
C GLN A 42 -2.64 0.52 -2.46
N MET A 43 -3.61 1.41 -2.22
CA MET A 43 -4.36 1.43 -0.96
C MET A 43 -5.19 0.15 -0.76
N LEU A 44 -5.75 -0.43 -1.83
CA LEU A 44 -6.47 -1.70 -1.75
C LEU A 44 -5.52 -2.86 -1.43
N GLU A 45 -4.30 -2.86 -1.97
CA GLU A 45 -3.25 -3.83 -1.65
C GLU A 45 -2.76 -3.72 -0.20
N ASP A 46 -2.53 -2.49 0.28
CA ASP A 46 -2.26 -2.22 1.70
C ASP A 46 -3.38 -2.78 2.57
N THR A 47 -4.63 -2.56 2.19
CA THR A 47 -5.79 -3.05 2.94
C THR A 47 -5.86 -4.58 2.97
N LYS A 48 -5.57 -5.28 1.85
CA LYS A 48 -5.44 -6.76 1.84
C LYS A 48 -4.36 -7.23 2.81
N THR A 49 -3.24 -6.51 2.91
CA THR A 49 -2.17 -6.83 3.86
C THR A 49 -2.60 -6.66 5.30
N THR A 50 -3.37 -5.60 5.62
CA THR A 50 -3.92 -5.41 6.98
C THR A 50 -4.93 -6.50 7.37
N ALA A 51 -5.74 -6.99 6.43
CA ALA A 51 -6.67 -8.08 6.66
C ALA A 51 -5.92 -9.38 6.99
N LYS A 52 -4.87 -9.69 6.22
CA LYS A 52 -3.98 -10.83 6.51
C LYS A 52 -3.32 -10.69 7.87
N ALA A 53 -2.77 -9.53 8.20
CA ALA A 53 -2.13 -9.30 9.49
C ALA A 53 -3.10 -9.48 10.66
N SER A 54 -4.34 -8.98 10.54
CA SER A 54 -5.40 -9.17 11.55
C SER A 54 -5.73 -10.65 11.79
N LYS A 55 -5.84 -11.43 10.70
CA LYS A 55 -6.02 -12.89 10.79
C LYS A 55 -4.85 -13.57 11.52
N MET A 56 -3.61 -13.23 11.16
CA MET A 56 -2.42 -13.81 11.81
C MET A 56 -2.32 -13.44 13.29
N ILE A 57 -2.69 -12.21 13.67
CA ILE A 57 -2.75 -11.79 15.08
C ILE A 57 -3.75 -12.67 15.84
N ALA A 58 -4.93 -12.94 15.29
CA ALA A 58 -5.92 -13.80 15.91
C ALA A 58 -5.45 -15.25 16.06
N GLU A 59 -4.76 -15.82 15.05
CA GLU A 59 -4.19 -17.17 15.10
C GLU A 59 -3.03 -17.33 16.11
N LEU A 60 -2.33 -16.25 16.41
CA LEU A 60 -1.23 -16.21 17.37
C LEU A 60 -1.70 -15.84 18.79
N ALA A 61 -2.91 -15.28 18.92
CA ALA A 61 -3.46 -14.89 20.20
C ALA A 61 -3.56 -16.09 21.15
N GLY A 62 -3.06 -15.92 22.38
CA GLY A 62 -3.06 -16.97 23.41
C GLY A 62 -1.89 -17.95 23.34
N LYS A 63 -1.03 -17.90 22.32
CA LYS A 63 0.23 -18.64 22.30
C LYS A 63 1.27 -17.95 23.20
N THR A 64 2.05 -18.73 23.94
CA THR A 64 3.00 -18.23 24.96
C THR A 64 4.46 -18.49 24.62
N ASP A 65 4.75 -19.11 23.47
CA ASP A 65 6.13 -19.35 23.05
C ASP A 65 6.78 -18.08 22.46
N ALA A 66 8.11 -17.99 22.58
CA ALA A 66 8.87 -16.82 22.16
C ALA A 66 8.76 -16.52 20.66
N GLN A 67 8.59 -17.55 19.82
CA GLN A 67 8.47 -17.35 18.38
C GLN A 67 7.12 -16.73 18.04
N SER A 68 6.02 -17.20 18.65
CA SER A 68 4.70 -16.62 18.49
C SER A 68 4.66 -15.16 18.96
N ALA A 69 5.31 -14.83 20.08
CA ALA A 69 5.41 -13.45 20.56
C ALA A 69 6.13 -12.52 19.56
N ASN A 70 7.25 -12.98 18.99
CA ASN A 70 7.96 -12.24 17.95
C ASN A 70 7.11 -12.04 16.69
N GLN A 71 6.39 -13.06 16.24
CA GLN A 71 5.53 -12.95 15.07
C GLN A 71 4.34 -12.02 15.31
N LEU A 72 3.72 -12.08 16.50
CA LEU A 72 2.62 -11.19 16.85
C LEU A 72 3.05 -9.73 16.79
N SER A 73 4.20 -9.38 17.37
CA SER A 73 4.78 -8.04 17.28
C SER A 73 4.99 -7.59 15.83
N ARG A 74 5.55 -8.46 14.98
CA ARG A 74 5.73 -8.16 13.55
C ARG A 74 4.41 -7.91 12.82
N TRP A 75 3.37 -8.70 13.09
CA TRP A 75 2.07 -8.54 12.45
C TRP A 75 1.35 -7.27 12.90
N VAL A 76 1.45 -6.90 14.19
CA VAL A 76 0.93 -5.62 14.70
C VAL A 76 1.62 -4.46 14.00
N THR A 77 2.96 -4.44 13.99
CA THR A 77 3.73 -3.38 13.32
C THR A 77 3.40 -3.31 11.84
N ASN A 78 3.33 -4.44 11.13
CA ASN A 78 3.02 -4.45 9.71
C ASN A 78 1.61 -3.91 9.43
N LYS A 79 0.62 -4.31 10.22
CA LYS A 79 -0.76 -3.80 10.11
C LYS A 79 -0.81 -2.28 10.28
N GLU A 80 -0.09 -1.75 11.27
CA GLU A 80 -0.07 -0.32 11.52
C GLU A 80 0.64 0.47 10.43
N THR A 81 1.76 -0.04 9.90
CA THR A 81 2.48 0.57 8.78
C THR A 81 1.62 0.64 7.52
N HIS A 82 0.98 -0.47 7.12
CA HIS A 82 0.14 -0.47 5.91
C HIS A 82 -1.10 0.42 6.05
N ALA A 83 -1.73 0.46 7.23
CA ALA A 83 -2.82 1.40 7.48
C ALA A 83 -2.32 2.87 7.48
N GLN A 84 -1.10 3.13 7.96
CA GLN A 84 -0.48 4.45 7.90
C GLN A 84 -0.20 4.89 6.45
N ASN A 85 0.27 3.99 5.57
CA ASN A 85 0.48 4.28 4.16
C ASN A 85 -0.82 4.76 3.46
N VAL A 86 -1.96 4.18 3.83
CA VAL A 86 -3.28 4.63 3.32
C VAL A 86 -3.60 6.05 3.79
N ILE A 87 -3.36 6.35 5.07
CA ILE A 87 -3.56 7.70 5.62
C ILE A 87 -2.69 8.71 4.87
N GLU A 88 -1.41 8.40 4.64
CA GLU A 88 -0.45 9.28 3.95
C GLU A 88 -0.79 9.46 2.47
N THR A 89 -1.26 8.41 1.81
CA THR A 89 -1.74 8.50 0.44
C THR A 89 -2.94 9.44 0.36
N ILE A 90 -3.90 9.32 1.28
CA ILE A 90 -5.02 10.25 1.30
C ILE A 90 -4.58 11.68 1.62
N SER A 91 -3.75 11.88 2.64
CA SER A 91 -3.37 13.23 3.10
C SER A 91 -2.47 13.94 2.10
N HIS A 92 -1.37 13.31 1.67
CA HIS A 92 -0.34 13.96 0.86
C HIS A 92 -0.61 13.93 -0.64
N TYR A 93 -1.36 12.93 -1.13
CA TYR A 93 -1.65 12.84 -2.55
C TYR A 93 -3.04 13.39 -2.87
N PHE A 94 -4.08 12.79 -2.29
CA PHE A 94 -5.45 13.13 -2.69
C PHE A 94 -5.91 14.48 -2.12
N LEU A 95 -5.82 14.69 -0.81
CA LEU A 95 -6.39 15.88 -0.17
C LEU A 95 -5.66 17.18 -0.52
N THR A 96 -4.33 17.14 -0.64
CA THR A 96 -3.54 18.33 -0.95
C THR A 96 -3.42 18.60 -2.45
N GLN A 97 -3.53 17.58 -3.32
CA GLN A 97 -3.25 17.74 -4.76
C GLN A 97 -4.45 17.46 -5.68
N ARG A 98 -5.39 16.59 -5.28
CA ARG A 98 -6.49 16.13 -6.16
C ARG A 98 -7.86 16.71 -5.80
N VAL A 99 -8.12 16.90 -4.51
CA VAL A 99 -9.37 17.52 -4.03
C VAL A 99 -9.24 19.05 -4.10
N LYS A 100 -10.07 19.70 -4.91
CA LYS A 100 -10.02 21.16 -5.12
C LYS A 100 -11.23 21.83 -4.50
N ALA A 101 -11.02 22.92 -3.75
CA ALA A 101 -12.10 23.69 -3.12
C ALA A 101 -13.13 24.26 -4.11
N SER A 102 -12.75 24.44 -5.37
CA SER A 102 -13.64 24.92 -6.44
C SER A 102 -14.56 23.84 -7.04
N GLN A 103 -14.39 22.57 -6.67
CA GLN A 103 -15.23 21.48 -7.17
C GLN A 103 -16.65 21.59 -6.61
N LYS A 104 -17.67 21.37 -7.46
CA LYS A 104 -19.09 21.40 -7.05
C LYS A 104 -19.41 20.37 -5.96
N ASP A 105 -18.73 19.23 -5.98
CA ASP A 105 -18.85 18.12 -5.04
C ASP A 105 -17.81 18.16 -3.91
N TYR A 106 -17.12 19.30 -3.69
CA TYR A 106 -16.00 19.41 -2.74
C TYR A 106 -16.31 18.84 -1.35
N LYS A 107 -17.46 19.18 -0.76
CA LYS A 107 -17.83 18.71 0.59
C LYS A 107 -17.98 17.18 0.67
N ASP A 108 -18.67 16.60 -0.33
CA ASP A 108 -18.89 15.15 -0.41
C ASP A 108 -17.57 14.40 -0.66
N ARG A 109 -16.76 14.92 -1.58
CA ARG A 109 -15.44 14.39 -1.89
C ARG A 109 -14.51 14.45 -0.67
N LEU A 110 -14.45 15.58 0.03
CA LEU A 110 -13.66 15.76 1.24
C LEU A 110 -14.09 14.77 2.33
N ALA A 111 -15.40 14.62 2.56
CA ALA A 111 -15.95 13.70 3.55
C ALA A 111 -15.56 12.24 3.25
N LYS A 112 -15.65 11.81 1.98
CA LYS A 112 -15.27 10.44 1.56
C LYS A 112 -13.78 10.16 1.76
N HIS A 113 -12.90 11.12 1.45
CA HIS A 113 -11.46 10.96 1.68
C HIS A 113 -11.13 10.92 3.18
N HIS A 114 -11.74 11.79 3.97
CA HIS A 114 -11.59 11.77 5.43
C HIS A 114 -12.08 10.44 6.04
N ALA A 115 -13.18 9.87 5.54
CA ALA A 115 -13.69 8.58 5.99
C ALA A 115 -12.68 7.44 5.78
N ILE A 116 -11.87 7.48 4.71
CA ILE A 116 -10.78 6.51 4.49
C ILE A 116 -9.73 6.63 5.60
N MET A 117 -9.29 7.84 5.94
CA MET A 117 -8.32 8.04 7.03
C MET A 117 -8.83 7.54 8.38
N VAL A 118 -10.11 7.80 8.69
CA VAL A 118 -10.75 7.32 9.92
C VAL A 118 -10.83 5.78 9.93
N ALA A 119 -11.21 5.16 8.82
CA ALA A 119 -11.26 3.71 8.71
C ALA A 119 -9.86 3.08 8.84
N ALA A 120 -8.83 3.69 8.23
CA ALA A 120 -7.44 3.24 8.35
C ALA A 120 -6.94 3.36 9.80
N MET A 121 -7.26 4.44 10.50
CA MET A 121 -6.98 4.57 11.92
C MET A 121 -7.64 3.45 12.75
N LYS A 122 -8.89 3.08 12.46
CA LYS A 122 -9.54 1.95 13.14
C LYS A 122 -8.83 0.63 12.89
N VAL A 123 -8.33 0.39 11.68
CA VAL A 123 -7.49 -0.78 11.36
C VAL A 123 -6.22 -0.79 12.21
N LYS A 124 -5.57 0.35 12.46
CA LYS A 124 -4.40 0.42 13.37
C LYS A 124 -4.76 -0.04 14.78
N GLN A 125 -5.87 0.47 15.30
CA GLN A 125 -6.27 0.27 16.70
C GLN A 125 -6.87 -1.10 17.02
N ASN A 126 -7.30 -1.87 16.02
CA ASN A 126 -8.06 -3.10 16.23
C ASN A 126 -7.43 -4.31 15.53
N ALA A 127 -7.71 -5.52 16.03
CA ALA A 127 -7.27 -6.79 15.45
C ALA A 127 -8.37 -7.56 14.71
N ASP A 128 -9.60 -7.05 14.72
CA ASP A 128 -10.75 -7.66 14.03
C ASP A 128 -10.71 -7.34 12.53
N GLY A 129 -10.78 -8.37 11.68
CA GLY A 129 -10.70 -8.25 10.23
C GLY A 129 -11.79 -7.36 9.61
N LYS A 130 -12.93 -7.17 10.29
CA LYS A 130 -14.01 -6.30 9.81
C LYS A 130 -13.54 -4.86 9.53
N TYR A 131 -12.55 -4.36 10.26
CA TYR A 131 -12.07 -2.99 10.06
C TYR A 131 -11.31 -2.84 8.74
N SER A 132 -10.64 -3.91 8.27
CA SER A 132 -10.02 -3.92 6.93
C SER A 132 -11.09 -3.97 5.83
N GLU A 133 -12.22 -4.64 6.06
CA GLU A 133 -13.36 -4.60 5.13
C GLU A 133 -14.01 -3.21 5.07
N GLU A 134 -14.20 -2.56 6.22
CA GLU A 134 -14.68 -1.16 6.30
C GLU A 134 -13.74 -0.21 5.55
N LEU A 135 -12.42 -0.37 5.73
CA LEU A 135 -11.42 0.40 4.99
C LEU A 135 -11.52 0.16 3.47
N THR A 136 -11.69 -1.10 3.05
CA THR A 136 -11.87 -1.45 1.64
C THR A 136 -13.09 -0.76 1.05
N LYS A 137 -14.23 -0.80 1.74
CA LYS A 137 -15.47 -0.11 1.33
C LYS A 137 -15.28 1.41 1.22
N ALA A 138 -14.57 2.01 2.17
CA ALA A 138 -14.25 3.44 2.15
C ALA A 138 -13.38 3.82 0.93
N ILE A 139 -12.35 3.01 0.62
CA ILE A 139 -11.50 3.23 -0.56
C ILE A 139 -12.31 3.07 -1.85
N MET A 140 -13.18 2.08 -1.93
CA MET A 140 -14.05 1.89 -3.11
C MET A 140 -15.00 3.07 -3.33
N ALA A 141 -15.39 3.79 -2.28
CA ALA A 141 -16.28 4.94 -2.41
C ALA A 141 -15.67 6.14 -3.16
N ILE A 142 -14.34 6.19 -3.34
CA ILE A 142 -13.67 7.22 -4.13
C ILE A 142 -13.33 6.78 -5.55
N VAL A 143 -13.49 5.51 -5.90
CA VAL A 143 -13.21 4.98 -7.26
C VAL A 143 -13.92 5.76 -8.38
N PRO A 144 -15.22 6.13 -8.25
CA PRO A 144 -15.91 6.88 -9.30
C PRO A 144 -15.27 8.24 -9.63
N TYR A 145 -14.41 8.77 -8.77
CA TYR A 145 -13.74 10.03 -8.96
C TYR A 145 -12.46 9.96 -9.80
N TYR A 146 -11.87 8.77 -9.93
CA TYR A 146 -10.49 8.59 -10.36
C TYR A 146 -10.31 7.60 -11.52
N HIS A 147 -11.40 7.22 -12.20
CA HIS A 147 -11.38 6.36 -13.41
C HIS A 147 -10.50 5.11 -13.25
N VAL A 148 -10.58 4.44 -12.10
CA VAL A 148 -9.74 3.28 -11.79
C VAL A 148 -10.17 2.09 -12.64
N HIS A 149 -9.25 1.52 -13.43
CA HIS A 149 -9.45 0.22 -14.06
C HIS A 149 -9.14 -0.87 -13.04
N LEU A 150 -10.19 -1.41 -12.41
CA LEU A 150 -10.06 -2.59 -11.58
C LEU A 150 -9.97 -3.79 -12.53
N GLU A 151 -8.77 -4.34 -12.73
CA GLU A 151 -8.66 -5.66 -13.38
C GLU A 151 -9.45 -6.69 -12.56
N HIS A 152 -10.16 -7.57 -13.26
CA HIS A 152 -11.14 -8.50 -12.71
C HIS A 152 -10.67 -9.12 -11.39
N SER A 153 -11.46 -8.89 -10.34
CA SER A 153 -11.33 -9.54 -9.05
C SER A 153 -11.61 -11.04 -9.26
N HIS A 154 -10.55 -11.84 -9.32
CA HIS A 154 -10.61 -13.29 -9.16
C HIS A 154 -10.57 -13.65 -7.68
#